data_AF-A0A356M726-F1
#
_entry.id   AF-A0A356M726-F1
#
_cell.length_a   1.000
_cell.length_b   1.000
_cell.length_c   1.000
_cell.angle_alpha   90.00
_cell.angle_beta   90.00
_cell.angle_gamma   90.00
#
_symmetry.space_group_name_H-M   'P 1'
#
loop_
_entity.id
_entity.type
_entity.pdbx_description
1 polymer ?
#
loop_
_entity_poly.entity_id
_entity_poly.type
_entity_poly.pdbx_seq_one_letter_code
_entity_poly.pdbx_strand_id
1 'polypeptide(L)' 'MTQTVFASVLGVSKKTIESWEAGLNHPSGASARLLQLLQDIPELSCRFYSCKVQGQ' A
#
# COMPACT_ATOMS: atom_id res chain seq x y z
N MET A 1 1.21 -7.47 -7.82
CA MET A 1 0.95 -6.07 -7.43
C MET A 1 2.18 -5.25 -7.80
N THR A 2 2.03 -4.04 -8.36
CA THR A 2 3.18 -3.14 -8.59
C THR A 2 3.35 -2.18 -7.40
N GLN A 3 4.55 -1.64 -7.19
CA GLN A 3 4.81 -0.66 -6.12
C GLN A 3 3.88 0.56 -6.21
N THR A 4 3.60 1.05 -7.42
CA THR A 4 2.70 2.20 -7.64
C THR A 4 1.27 1.88 -7.17
N VAL A 5 0.74 0.73 -7.56
CA VAL A 5 -0.61 0.30 -7.14
C VAL A 5 -0.66 0.09 -5.64
N PHE A 6 0.37 -0.53 -5.05
CA PHE A 6 0.44 -0.73 -3.61
C PHE A 6 0.51 0.58 -2.83
N ALA A 7 1.30 1.53 -3.32
CA ALA A 7 1.41 2.86 -2.75
C ALA A 7 0.05 3.59 -2.79
N SER A 8 -0.70 3.49 -3.89
CA SER A 8 -2.05 4.03 -3.99
C SER A 8 -3.02 3.39 -3.00
N VAL A 9 -2.98 2.08 -2.80
CA VAL A 9 -3.80 1.38 -1.79
C VAL A 9 -3.47 1.88 -0.39
N LEU A 10 -2.19 2.07 -0.09
CA LEU A 10 -1.73 2.50 1.23
C LEU A 10 -1.81 4.03 1.46
N GLY A 11 -2.16 4.81 0.44
CA GLY A 11 -2.19 6.27 0.51
C GLY A 11 -0.80 6.89 0.70
N VAL A 12 0.25 6.25 0.19
CA VAL A 12 1.64 6.71 0.28
C VAL A 12 2.25 6.89 -1.11
N SER A 13 3.46 7.44 -1.16
CA SER A 13 4.23 7.57 -2.40
C SER A 13 4.92 6.26 -2.76
N LYS A 14 5.17 6.02 -4.07
CA LYS A 14 6.03 4.93 -4.55
C LYS A 14 7.41 4.94 -3.85
N LYS A 15 7.99 6.13 -3.64
CA LYS A 15 9.26 6.33 -2.91
C LYS A 15 9.20 5.81 -1.47
N THR A 16 8.05 5.94 -0.83
CA THR A 16 7.84 5.44 0.54
C THR A 16 7.90 3.92 0.57
N ILE A 17 7.26 3.25 -0.40
CA ILE A 17 7.35 1.79 -0.56
C ILE A 17 8.78 1.35 -0.84
N GLU A 18 9.47 2.00 -1.77
CA GLU A 18 10.88 1.70 -2.09
C GLU A 18 11.78 1.83 -0.85
N SER A 19 11.55 2.84 -0.01
CA SER A 19 12.30 3.03 1.24
C SER A 19 12.03 1.94 2.27
N TRP A 20 10.79 1.40 2.32
CA TRP A 20 10.45 0.28 3.20
C TRP A 20 11.07 -1.02 2.72
N GLU A 21 11.00 -1.32 1.43
CA GLU A 21 11.62 -2.51 0.83
C GLU A 21 13.15 -2.49 0.94
N ALA A 22 13.76 -1.31 0.88
CA ALA A 22 15.20 -1.12 1.11
C ALA A 22 15.61 -1.14 2.60
N GLY A 23 14.65 -1.21 3.54
CA GLY A 23 14.91 -1.19 4.98
C GLY A 23 15.38 0.16 5.51
N LEU A 24 15.26 1.24 4.73
CA LEU A 24 15.66 2.60 5.13
C LEU A 24 14.67 3.23 6.11
N ASN A 25 13.40 2.84 6.02
CA ASN A 25 12.36 3.29 6.93
C ASN A 25 11.33 2.16 7.11
N HIS A 26 10.44 2.30 8.11
CA HIS A 26 9.37 1.34 8.37
C HIS A 26 8.00 2.02 8.34
N PRO A 27 6.94 1.30 7.94
CA PRO A 27 5.58 1.80 8.03
C PRO A 27 5.22 2.10 9.49
N SER A 28 4.50 3.20 9.70
CA SER A 28 4.04 3.64 11.02
C SER A 28 2.64 4.26 10.96
N GLY A 29 1.99 4.37 12.12
CA GLY A 29 0.64 4.93 12.23
C GLY A 29 -0.38 4.21 11.35
N ALA A 30 -1.10 4.98 10.53
CA ALA A 30 -2.16 4.45 9.65
C ALA A 30 -1.64 3.44 8.62
N SER A 31 -0.44 3.67 8.06
CA SER A 31 0.15 2.76 7.06
C SER A 31 0.46 1.37 7.62
N ALA A 32 0.98 1.30 8.84
CA ALA A 32 1.23 0.04 9.54
C ALA A 32 -0.07 -0.71 9.87
N ARG A 33 -1.11 0.01 10.32
CA ARG A 33 -2.43 -0.61 10.57
C ARG A 33 -3.07 -1.12 9.30
N LEU A 34 -2.95 -0.39 8.18
CA LEU A 34 -3.49 -0.83 6.90
C LEU A 34 -2.74 -2.05 6.35
N LEU A 35 -1.41 -2.10 6.49
CA LEU A 35 -0.61 -3.29 6.20
C LEU A 35 -1.06 -4.50 7.02
N GLN A 36 -1.28 -4.31 8.32
CA GLN A 36 -1.78 -5.38 9.18
C GLN A 36 -3.17 -5.86 8.73
N LEU A 37 -4.08 -4.96 8.36
CA LEU A 37 -5.39 -5.33 7.84
C LEU A 37 -5.31 -6.09 6.52
N LEU A 38 -4.42 -5.70 5.61
CA LEU A 38 -4.21 -6.41 4.35
C LEU A 38 -3.62 -7.82 4.57
N GLN A 39 -2.85 -8.01 5.62
CA GLN A 39 -2.29 -9.31 6.00
C GLN A 39 -3.32 -10.21 6.69
N ASP A 40 -4.12 -9.64 7.60
CA ASP A 40 -5.14 -10.36 8.37
C ASP A 40 -6.36 -10.72 7.51
N ILE A 41 -6.69 -9.84 6.56
CA ILE A 41 -7.89 -9.94 5.72
C ILE A 41 -7.49 -9.85 4.24
N PRO A 42 -7.04 -10.97 3.62
CA PRO A 42 -6.51 -10.95 2.26
C PRO A 42 -7.53 -10.52 1.19
N GLU A 43 -8.83 -10.67 1.46
CA GLU A 43 -9.91 -10.24 0.55
C GLU A 43 -9.98 -8.72 0.35
N LEU A 44 -9.44 -7.93 1.30
CA LEU A 44 -9.38 -6.48 1.20
C LEU A 44 -8.50 -6.03 0.03
N SER A 45 -7.45 -6.78 -0.29
CA SER A 45 -6.59 -6.48 -1.43
C SER A 45 -7.43 -6.36 -2.71
N CYS A 46 -8.28 -7.36 -2.99
CA CYS A 46 -9.22 -7.40 -4.12
C CYS A 46 -10.14 -6.18 -4.17
N ARG A 47 -10.69 -5.78 -3.01
CA ARG A 47 -11.62 -4.65 -2.90
C ARG A 47 -10.94 -3.30 -3.18
N PHE A 48 -9.69 -3.11 -2.73
CA PHE A 48 -8.96 -1.88 -2.99
C PHE A 48 -8.47 -1.75 -4.44
N TYR A 49 -8.20 -2.87 -5.14
CA TYR A 49 -7.84 -2.85 -6.56
C TYR A 49 -8.95 -2.27 -7.47
N SER A 50 -10.20 -2.23 -7.02
CA SER A 50 -11.32 -1.68 -7.81
C SER A 50 -11.38 -0.15 -7.82
N CYS A 51 -10.53 0.55 -7.06
CA CYS A 51 -10.56 2.01 -6.96
C CYS A 51 -9.41 2.65 -7.77
N LYS A 52 -9.77 3.16 -8.97
CA LYS A 52 -9.07 4.12 -9.84
C LYS A 52 -7.94 3.60 -10.74
N VAL A 53 -8.34 2.95 -11.83
CA VAL A 53 -7.78 3.25 -13.17
C VAL A 53 -8.61 4.39 -13.75
N GLN A 54 -8.41 5.62 -13.27
CA GLN A 54 -9.01 6.80 -13.91
C GLN A 54 -8.12 8.02 -13.67
N GLY A 55 -7.34 8.33 -14.70
CA GLY A 55 -6.84 9.67 -15.05
C GLY A 55 -5.94 10.37 -14.04
N GLN A 56 -4.63 10.30 -14.27
CA GLN A 56 -3.84 11.45 -14.73
C GLN A 56 -2.81 11.00 -15.75
#